data_AF-A0A0V8RWJ7-F1
#
_entry.id   AF-A0A0V8RWJ7-F1
#
_cell.length_a   1.000
_cell.length_b   1.000
_cell.length_c   1.000
_cell.angle_alpha   90.00
_cell.angle_beta   90.00
_cell.angle_gamma   90.00
#
_symmetry.space_group_name_H-M   'P 1'
#
loop_
_entity.id
_entity.type
_entity.pdbx_description
1 polymer ?
#
loop_
_entity_poly.entity_id
_entity_poly.type
_entity_poly.pdbx_seq_one_letter_code
_entity_poly.pdbx_strand_id
1 'polypeptide(L)'
;MVEVEITTRENDGAAWYKDNVIYINVRWLQLEEEAEWFIDESFMHEYIEHVLGLGHEKAIFIEMVLRDSLYRDWYGVNPLKLLYHPAPRESRASRAFSQLEHEALQLSL
;
A
#
# COMPACT_ATOMS: atom_id res chain seq x y z
N MET A 1 -4.72 23.77 -9.24
CA MET A 1 -4.50 23.08 -7.95
C MET A 1 -5.36 21.84 -8.00
N VAL A 2 -4.79 20.65 -7.80
CA VAL A 2 -5.57 19.40 -7.78
C VAL A 2 -6.30 19.31 -6.45
N GLU A 3 -7.58 18.97 -6.47
CA GLU A 3 -8.39 18.73 -5.28
C GLU A 3 -8.40 17.22 -4.96
N VAL A 4 -8.55 16.88 -3.68
CA VAL A 4 -8.71 15.50 -3.21
C VAL A 4 -10.03 15.39 -2.47
N GLU A 5 -10.91 14.48 -2.91
CA GLU A 5 -12.22 14.22 -2.30
C GLU A 5 -12.27 12.80 -1.75
N ILE A 6 -12.47 12.68 -0.43
CA ILE A 6 -12.75 11.40 0.22
C ILE A 6 -14.25 11.12 0.12
N THR A 7 -14.64 10.00 -0.49
CA THR A 7 -16.03 9.69 -0.82
C THR A 7 -16.37 8.23 -0.53
N THR A 8 -17.67 7.91 -0.52
CA THR A 8 -18.19 6.54 -0.48
C THR A 8 -19.18 6.37 -1.62
N ARG A 9 -18.83 5.59 -2.66
CA ARG A 9 -19.70 5.32 -3.84
C ARG A 9 -19.72 3.84 -4.19
N GLU A 10 -20.84 3.37 -4.75
CA GLU A 10 -21.07 1.93 -4.97
C GLU A 10 -20.41 1.33 -6.22
N ASN A 11 -20.17 2.12 -7.27
CA ASN A 11 -19.88 1.61 -8.62
C ASN A 11 -18.51 2.02 -9.18
N ASP A 12 -17.65 2.65 -8.39
CA ASP A 12 -16.34 3.13 -8.83
C ASP A 12 -15.19 2.32 -8.19
N GLY A 13 -13.99 2.40 -8.76
CA GLY A 13 -12.76 1.79 -8.23
C GLY A 13 -12.33 2.38 -6.87
N ALA A 14 -11.17 1.93 -6.38
CA ALA A 14 -10.59 2.43 -5.13
C ALA A 14 -10.26 3.93 -5.19
N ALA A 15 -9.83 4.39 -6.36
CA ALA A 15 -9.63 5.79 -6.67
C ALA A 15 -9.91 6.06 -8.15
N TRP A 16 -10.12 7.33 -8.50
CA TRP A 16 -10.14 7.79 -9.89
C TRP A 16 -9.88 9.30 -9.98
N TYR A 17 -9.35 9.73 -11.11
CA TYR A 17 -9.17 11.14 -11.44
C TYR A 17 -10.22 11.64 -12.43
N LYS A 18 -10.89 12.75 -12.09
CA LYS A 18 -11.85 13.41 -12.98
C LYS A 18 -11.95 14.90 -12.68
N ASP A 19 -12.03 15.72 -13.73
CA ASP A 19 -12.27 17.16 -13.62
C ASP A 19 -11.32 17.88 -12.64
N ASN A 20 -10.04 17.44 -12.61
CA ASN A 20 -9.00 17.97 -11.72
C ASN A 20 -9.23 17.70 -10.22
N VAL A 21 -10.00 16.65 -9.93
CA VAL A 21 -10.24 16.08 -8.60
C VAL A 21 -9.76 14.62 -8.59
N ILE A 22 -9.00 14.25 -7.57
CA ILE A 22 -8.71 12.85 -7.22
C ILE A 22 -9.76 12.40 -6.21
N TYR A 23 -10.55 11.41 -6.58
CA TYR A 23 -11.53 10.81 -5.69
C TYR A 23 -10.95 9.56 -5.06
N ILE A 24 -11.02 9.46 -3.73
CA ILE A 24 -10.59 8.28 -2.98
C ILE A 24 -11.83 7.66 -2.34
N ASN A 25 -12.15 6.44 -2.73
CA ASN A 25 -13.37 5.76 -2.33
C ASN A 25 -13.11 4.83 -1.15
N VAL A 26 -13.32 5.35 0.06
CA VAL A 26 -13.08 4.61 1.31
C VAL A 26 -14.06 3.47 1.54
N ARG A 27 -15.05 3.24 0.65
CA ARG A 27 -15.83 1.99 0.63
C ARG A 27 -14.94 0.76 0.53
N TRP A 28 -13.81 0.88 -0.19
CA TRP A 28 -12.89 -0.23 -0.42
C TRP A 28 -11.89 -0.43 0.72
N LEU A 29 -11.90 0.44 1.73
CA LEU A 29 -11.12 0.28 2.95
C LEU A 29 -11.70 -0.88 3.77
N GLN A 30 -10.86 -1.87 4.07
CA GLN A 30 -11.30 -3.07 4.81
C GLN A 30 -11.05 -2.94 6.31
N LEU A 31 -9.93 -2.31 6.68
CA LEU A 31 -9.46 -2.16 8.06
C LEU A 31 -9.18 -0.68 8.33
N GLU A 32 -9.61 -0.19 9.50
CA GLU A 32 -9.37 1.21 9.88
C GLU A 32 -7.88 1.50 10.03
N GLU A 33 -7.11 0.51 10.49
CA GLU A 33 -5.65 0.60 10.66
C GLU A 33 -4.90 0.77 9.33
N GLU A 34 -5.54 0.48 8.20
CA GLU A 34 -4.99 0.62 6.86
C GLU A 34 -5.37 1.94 6.17
N ALA A 35 -6.17 2.80 6.82
CA ALA A 35 -6.77 3.99 6.20
C ALA A 35 -5.74 4.95 5.62
N GLU A 36 -4.69 5.26 6.38
CA GLU A 36 -3.62 6.17 5.97
C GLU A 36 -2.93 5.63 4.71
N TRP A 37 -2.53 4.35 4.74
CA TRP A 37 -1.90 3.71 3.60
C TRP A 37 -2.80 3.67 2.36
N PHE A 38 -4.05 3.27 2.54
CA PHE A 38 -5.02 3.21 1.45
C PHE A 38 -5.19 4.57 0.77
N ILE A 39 -5.28 5.65 1.55
CA ILE A 39 -5.41 7.02 1.05
C ILE A 39 -4.14 7.45 0.32
N ASP A 40 -2.96 7.24 0.93
CA ASP A 40 -1.68 7.66 0.36
C ASP A 40 -1.40 6.97 -0.97
N GLU A 41 -1.61 5.67 -1.04
CA GLU A 41 -1.42 4.91 -2.26
C GLU A 41 -2.40 5.33 -3.35
N SER A 42 -3.69 5.41 -3.01
CA SER A 42 -4.74 5.85 -3.93
C SER A 42 -4.42 7.24 -4.52
N PHE A 43 -3.97 8.17 -3.68
CA PHE A 43 -3.55 9.49 -4.13
C PHE A 43 -2.36 9.42 -5.07
N MET A 44 -1.31 8.68 -4.70
CA MET A 44 -0.08 8.59 -5.48
C MET A 44 -0.32 7.96 -6.85
N HIS A 45 -1.17 6.93 -6.93
CA HIS A 45 -1.57 6.31 -8.19
C HIS A 45 -2.11 7.36 -9.16
N GLU A 46 -3.19 8.03 -8.74
CA GLU A 46 -3.95 8.95 -9.58
C GLU A 46 -3.13 10.20 -9.92
N TYR A 47 -2.32 10.67 -8.97
CA TYR A 47 -1.43 11.80 -9.20
C TYR A 47 -0.37 11.48 -10.27
N ILE A 48 0.28 10.33 -10.19
CA ILE A 48 1.31 9.95 -11.15
C ILE A 48 0.71 9.62 -12.52
N GLU A 49 -0.38 8.85 -12.54
CA GLU A 49 -1.02 8.41 -13.77
C GLU A 49 -1.63 9.60 -14.52
N HIS A 50 -2.46 10.40 -13.83
CA HIS A 50 -3.33 11.37 -14.48
C HIS A 50 -2.90 12.82 -14.32
N VAL A 51 -2.36 13.21 -13.15
CA VAL A 51 -1.92 14.61 -12.94
C VAL A 51 -0.58 14.87 -13.61
N LEU A 52 0.41 13.98 -13.41
CA LEU A 52 1.70 14.06 -14.09
C LEU A 52 1.65 13.48 -15.51
N GLY A 53 0.62 12.68 -15.83
CA GLY A 53 0.43 12.11 -17.16
C GLY A 53 1.51 11.07 -17.53
N LEU A 54 2.11 10.40 -16.53
CA LEU A 54 3.19 9.43 -16.76
C LEU A 54 2.67 8.05 -17.18
N GLY A 55 1.36 7.83 -17.06
CA GLY A 55 0.67 6.60 -17.44
C GLY A 55 0.72 5.50 -16.38
N HIS A 56 -0.21 4.56 -16.51
CA HIS A 56 -0.50 3.50 -15.53
C HIS A 56 0.72 2.65 -15.13
N GLU A 57 1.55 2.25 -16.11
CA GLU A 57 2.76 1.44 -15.84
C GLU A 57 3.76 2.15 -14.92
N LYS A 58 3.86 3.48 -15.02
CA LYS A 58 4.76 4.28 -14.19
C LYS A 58 4.18 4.51 -12.79
N ALA A 59 2.87 4.68 -12.69
CA ALA A 59 2.18 4.71 -11.41
C ALA A 59 2.44 3.43 -10.61
N ILE A 60 2.17 2.26 -11.21
CA ILE A 60 2.43 0.95 -10.57
C ILE A 60 3.90 0.81 -10.16
N PHE A 61 4.85 1.15 -11.03
CA PHE A 61 6.26 1.02 -10.71
C PHE A 61 6.65 1.89 -9.50
N ILE A 62 6.18 3.14 -9.46
CA ILE A 62 6.49 4.05 -8.36
C ILE A 62 5.80 3.60 -7.08
N GLU A 63 4.56 3.13 -7.13
CA GLU A 63 3.90 2.50 -5.98
C GLU A 63 4.73 1.34 -5.42
N MET A 64 5.21 0.44 -6.26
CA MET A 64 6.04 -0.69 -5.81
C MET A 64 7.32 -0.22 -5.10
N VAL A 65 7.99 0.81 -5.64
CA VAL A 65 9.21 1.37 -5.05
C VAL A 65 8.91 2.11 -3.75
N LEU A 66 7.85 2.93 -3.73
CA LEU A 66 7.41 3.65 -2.55
C LEU A 66 6.97 2.70 -1.46
N ARG A 67 6.21 1.65 -1.80
CA ARG A 67 5.89 0.54 -0.90
C ARG A 67 7.17 -0.04 -0.30
N ASP A 68 8.15 -0.47 -1.09
CA ASP A 68 9.38 -1.08 -0.52
C ASP A 68 10.17 -0.11 0.39
N SER A 69 10.23 1.18 0.03
CA SER A 69 10.92 2.21 0.82
C SER A 69 10.15 2.60 2.09
N LEU A 70 8.89 3.03 1.95
CA LEU A 70 8.04 3.50 3.04
C LEU A 70 7.70 2.37 4.00
N TYR A 71 7.43 1.15 3.53
CA TYR A 71 7.12 0.06 4.45
C TYR A 71 8.30 -0.35 5.32
N ARG A 72 9.52 -0.32 4.75
CA ARG A 72 10.73 -0.59 5.51
C ARG A 72 10.94 0.46 6.60
N ASP A 73 10.69 1.72 6.29
CA ASP A 73 10.95 2.85 7.19
C ASP A 73 9.82 3.06 8.22
N TRP A 74 8.56 2.82 7.86
CA TRP A 74 7.40 3.04 8.75
C TRP A 74 7.07 1.85 9.64
N TYR A 75 7.24 0.62 9.14
CA TYR A 75 6.80 -0.59 9.87
C TYR A 75 7.96 -1.51 10.28
N GLY A 76 9.19 -1.20 9.86
CA GLY A 76 10.37 -2.05 10.13
C GLY A 76 10.36 -3.41 9.40
N VAL A 77 9.27 -3.73 8.68
CA VAL A 77 9.09 -4.96 7.90
C VAL A 77 8.35 -4.64 6.59
N ASN A 78 8.69 -5.34 5.52
CA ASN A 78 8.00 -5.20 4.23
C ASN A 78 6.77 -6.14 4.18
N PRO A 79 5.52 -5.62 4.25
CA PRO A 79 4.29 -6.42 4.28
C PRO A 79 3.95 -7.06 2.92
N LEU A 80 4.65 -6.71 1.83
CA LEU A 80 4.49 -7.39 0.55
C LEU A 80 4.83 -8.89 0.66
N LYS A 81 5.74 -9.27 1.57
CA LYS A 81 6.00 -10.69 1.86
C LYS A 81 4.86 -11.39 2.60
N LEU A 82 4.03 -10.67 3.35
CA LEU A 82 2.87 -11.22 4.06
C LEU A 82 1.64 -11.29 3.16
N LEU A 83 1.44 -10.28 2.31
CA LEU A 83 0.24 -10.14 1.49
C LEU A 83 0.31 -10.90 0.15
N TYR A 84 1.50 -11.08 -0.43
CA TYR A 84 1.65 -11.62 -1.79
C TYR A 84 2.53 -12.87 -1.91
N HIS A 85 3.16 -13.35 -0.84
CA HIS A 85 3.66 -14.72 -0.82
C HIS A 85 2.57 -15.64 -0.26
N PRO A 86 1.96 -16.54 -1.05
CA PRO A 86 1.23 -17.65 -0.46
C PRO A 86 2.22 -18.40 0.42
N ALA A 87 1.84 -18.63 1.68
CA ALA A 87 2.68 -19.27 2.70
C ALA A 87 3.54 -20.37 2.06
N PRO A 88 4.88 -20.24 2.05
CA PRO A 88 5.69 -21.33 1.57
C PRO A 88 5.39 -22.52 2.48
N ARG A 89 4.93 -23.63 1.91
CA ARG A 89 4.78 -24.92 2.61
C ARG A 89 5.93 -25.04 3.59
N GLU A 90 5.60 -25.03 4.89
CA GLU A 90 6.58 -24.83 5.96
C GLU A 90 7.81 -25.73 5.78
N SER A 91 8.90 -25.15 5.30
CA SER A 91 10.20 -25.81 5.38
C SER A 91 10.80 -25.48 6.74
N ARG A 92 11.60 -26.41 7.28
CA ARG A 92 12.30 -26.26 8.57
C ARG A 92 13.09 -24.93 8.69
N ALA A 93 13.53 -24.38 7.56
CA ALA A 93 14.22 -23.08 7.50
C ALA A 93 13.28 -21.89 7.76
N SER A 94 12.00 -21.99 7.37
CA SER A 94 10.99 -20.94 7.60
C SER A 94 10.64 -20.79 9.08
N ARG A 95 10.65 -21.89 9.85
CA ARG A 95 10.44 -21.85 11.31
C ARG A 95 11.61 -21.18 12.03
N ALA A 96 12.85 -21.41 11.58
CA ALA A 96 14.03 -20.78 12.16
C ALA A 96 14.05 -19.26 11.93
N PHE A 97 13.57 -18.79 10.76
CA PHE A 97 13.46 -17.36 10.47
C PHE A 97 12.41 -16.65 11.34
N SER A 98 11.24 -17.26 11.51
CA SER A 98 10.17 -16.70 12.36
C SER A 98 10.58 -16.64 13.83
N GLN A 99 11.39 -17.60 14.30
CA GLN A 99 11.92 -17.59 15.67
C GLN A 99 12.94 -16.46 15.88
N LEU A 100 13.80 -16.20 14.91
CA LEU A 100 14.76 -15.08 14.94
C LEU A 100 14.08 -13.71 14.83
N GLU A 101 13.01 -13.58 14.02
CA GLU A 101 12.20 -12.35 13.95
C GLU A 101 11.49 -12.07 15.28
N HIS A 102 10.95 -13.11 15.93
CA HIS A 102 10.28 -12.98 17.22
C HIS A 102 11.26 -12.65 18.37
N GLU A 103 12.49 -13.15 18.31
CA GLU A 103 13.56 -12.78 19.25
C GLU A 103 14.07 -11.35 19.03
N ALA A 104 14.21 -10.92 17.77
CA ALA A 104 14.63 -9.57 17.44
C ALA A 104 13.62 -8.50 17.92
N LEU A 105 12.32 -8.78 17.79
CA LEU A 105 11.25 -7.90 18.27
C LEU A 105 11.20 -7.79 19.81
N GLN A 106 11.62 -8.83 20.54
CA GLN A 106 11.69 -8.79 22.01
C GLN A 106 12.94 -8.10 22.54
N LEU A 107 14.01 -7.99 21.74
CA LEU A 107 15.25 -7.32 22.11
C LEU A 107 15.24 -5.80 21.85
N SER A 108 14.19 -5.30 21.17
CA SER A 108 13.97 -3.88 20.85
C SER A 108 13.01 -3.15 21.80
N LEU A 109 12.60 -3.78 22.91
CA LEU A 109 11.88 -3.19 24.05
C LEU A 109 12.77 -3.16 25.29
#